data_AF-A0A3P7YFH9-F1
#
_entry.id   AF-A0A3P7YFH9-F1
#
_cell.length_a   1.000
_cell.length_b   1.000
_cell.length_c   1.000
_cell.angle_alpha   90.00
_cell.angle_beta   90.00
_cell.angle_gamma   90.00
#
_symmetry.space_group_name_H-M   'P 1'
#
loop_
_entity.id
_entity.type
_entity.pdbx_description
1 polymer ?
#
loop_
_entity_poly.entity_id
_entity_poly.type
_entity_poly.pdbx_seq_one_letter_code
_entity_poly.pdbx_strand_id
1 'polypeptide(L)'
;MDKIRERKNKKAAINNSRTRTDKVKTQSEYTETNKQVKKSTRAEKQKYVEKLATTADKAATEGNMRQLYDMKKKLVGKYSKPERPVKDKEGKSITEIREQRNEWIEHFEELLNGPAPLNPPDIEVAPTDLPIDLTPSTIEEIRMTIRQVKSGKLSGTDNIPSETLKPHIEVVANMLHFLFRKIWVEELVPTH
;
A
#
# COMPACT_ATOMS: atom_id res chain seq x y z
N MET A 1 -4.71 -17.74 35.47
CA MET A 1 -4.78 -16.38 36.06
C MET A 1 -3.73 -16.19 37.16
N ASP A 2 -3.44 -17.22 37.95
CA ASP A 2 -2.57 -17.11 39.14
C ASP A 2 -1.14 -16.69 38.84
N LYS A 3 -0.55 -17.17 37.73
CA LYS A 3 0.82 -16.82 37.32
C LYS A 3 1.02 -15.33 36.99
N ILE A 4 0.00 -14.65 36.47
CA ILE A 4 0.05 -13.22 36.17
C ILE A 4 0.01 -12.41 37.46
N ARG A 5 -0.84 -12.84 38.42
CA ARG A 5 -0.92 -12.25 39.75
C ARG A 5 0.39 -12.43 40.51
N GLU A 6 0.97 -13.63 40.46
CA GLU A 6 2.26 -13.93 41.06
C GLU A 6 3.39 -13.06 40.50
N ARG A 7 3.47 -12.91 39.17
CA ARG A 7 4.42 -11.98 38.53
C ARG A 7 4.25 -10.54 39.03
N LYS A 8 3.01 -10.05 39.15
CA LYS A 8 2.72 -8.71 39.66
C LYS A 8 3.21 -8.55 41.10
N ASN A 9 2.96 -9.54 41.96
CA ASN A 9 3.43 -9.53 43.35
C ASN A 9 4.96 -9.50 43.44
N LYS A 10 5.66 -10.30 42.62
CA LYS A 10 7.14 -10.29 42.57
C LYS A 10 7.71 -8.98 42.05
N LYS A 11 7.00 -8.28 41.14
CA LYS A 11 7.37 -6.93 40.71
C LYS A 11 7.26 -5.91 41.84
N ALA A 12 6.21 -6.01 42.67
CA ALA A 12 6.05 -5.17 43.85
C ALA A 12 7.16 -5.42 44.89
N ALA A 13 7.56 -6.69 45.08
CA ALA A 13 8.66 -7.05 45.97
C ALA A 13 10.01 -6.42 45.57
N ILE A 14 10.31 -6.33 44.27
CA ILE A 14 11.51 -5.61 43.78
C ILE A 14 11.46 -4.13 44.15
N ASN A 15 10.31 -3.48 43.93
CA ASN A 15 10.16 -2.04 44.17
C ASN A 15 10.30 -1.69 45.67
N ASN A 16 9.93 -2.60 46.55
CA ASN A 16 9.98 -2.42 48.01
C ASN A 16 11.31 -2.91 48.63
N SER A 17 12.22 -3.48 47.83
CA SER A 17 13.51 -4.00 48.34
C SER A 17 14.44 -2.85 48.76
N ARG A 18 14.98 -2.94 49.98
CA ARG A 18 15.76 -1.85 50.61
C ARG A 18 17.27 -2.09 50.54
N THR A 19 17.70 -3.35 50.57
CA THR A 19 19.12 -3.75 50.56
C THR A 19 19.51 -4.30 49.18
N ARG A 20 20.78 -4.09 48.77
CA ARG A 20 21.31 -4.57 47.48
C ARG A 20 21.16 -6.09 47.29
N THR A 21 21.37 -6.88 48.35
CA THR A 21 21.23 -8.34 48.34
C THR A 21 19.79 -8.78 48.10
N ASP A 22 18.81 -8.17 48.79
CA ASP A 22 17.39 -8.47 48.62
C ASP A 22 16.89 -8.10 47.22
N LYS A 23 17.42 -7.01 46.66
CA LYS A 23 17.12 -6.58 45.30
C LYS A 23 17.59 -7.60 44.26
N VAL A 24 18.79 -8.17 44.44
CA VAL A 24 19.30 -9.23 43.55
C VAL A 24 18.43 -10.49 43.63
N LYS A 25 18.04 -10.91 44.83
CA LYS A 25 17.17 -12.08 45.04
C LYS A 25 15.77 -11.90 44.45
N THR A 26 15.10 -10.78 44.76
CA THR A 26 13.76 -10.49 44.22
C THR A 26 13.77 -10.31 42.70
N GLN A 27 14.85 -9.75 42.14
CA GLN A 27 15.03 -9.60 40.70
C GLN A 27 15.18 -10.96 39.97
N SER A 28 15.90 -11.92 40.55
CA SER A 28 16.02 -13.26 39.95
C SER A 28 14.69 -14.00 39.97
N GLU A 29 13.94 -13.96 41.08
CA GLU A 29 12.61 -14.56 41.22
C GLU A 29 11.57 -13.96 40.24
N TYR A 30 11.61 -12.64 40.04
CA TYR A 30 10.78 -11.97 39.04
C TYR A 30 11.15 -12.40 37.62
N THR A 31 12.44 -12.55 37.33
CA THR A 31 12.92 -12.92 36.00
C THR A 31 12.42 -14.30 35.60
N GLU A 32 12.49 -15.27 36.52
CA GLU A 32 12.01 -16.62 36.30
C GLU A 32 10.48 -16.66 36.10
N THR A 33 9.72 -15.98 36.96
CA THR A 33 8.25 -15.93 36.80
C THR A 33 7.80 -15.18 35.55
N ASN A 34 8.48 -14.11 35.17
CA ASN A 34 8.26 -13.40 33.90
C ASN A 34 8.51 -14.31 32.70
N LYS A 35 9.59 -15.11 32.73
CA LYS A 35 9.89 -16.10 31.69
C LYS A 35 8.79 -17.16 31.57
N GLN A 36 8.30 -17.67 32.69
CA GLN A 36 7.20 -18.64 32.71
C GLN A 36 5.89 -18.06 32.15
N VAL A 37 5.53 -16.83 32.54
CA VAL A 37 4.35 -16.14 31.99
C VAL A 37 4.49 -15.95 30.48
N LYS A 38 5.64 -15.49 29.99
CA LYS A 38 5.90 -15.34 28.55
C LYS A 38 5.77 -16.69 27.81
N LYS A 39 6.33 -17.77 28.39
CA LYS A 39 6.24 -19.11 27.81
C LYS A 39 4.80 -19.60 27.75
N SER A 40 4.00 -19.41 28.81
CA SER A 40 2.58 -19.80 28.81
C SER A 40 1.76 -18.98 27.81
N THR A 41 1.95 -17.67 27.74
CA THR A 41 1.25 -16.82 26.77
C THR A 41 1.58 -17.20 25.33
N ARG A 42 2.85 -17.53 25.04
CA ARG A 42 3.26 -18.03 23.72
C ARG A 42 2.60 -19.37 23.40
N ALA A 43 2.60 -20.30 24.35
CA ALA A 43 1.98 -21.61 24.16
C ALA A 43 0.45 -21.51 23.97
N GLU A 44 -0.21 -20.63 24.71
CA GLU A 44 -1.64 -20.39 24.58
C GLU A 44 -1.99 -19.76 23.22
N LYS A 45 -1.20 -18.76 22.77
CA LYS A 45 -1.33 -18.19 21.42
C LYS A 45 -1.15 -19.26 20.35
N GLN A 46 -0.17 -20.14 20.50
CA GLN A 46 0.08 -21.24 19.57
C GLN A 46 -1.11 -22.21 19.51
N LYS A 47 -1.61 -22.65 20.68
CA LYS A 47 -2.80 -23.52 20.76
C LYS A 47 -4.04 -22.90 20.13
N TYR A 48 -4.23 -21.60 20.31
CA TYR A 48 -5.34 -20.88 19.68
C TYR A 48 -5.22 -20.89 18.15
N VAL A 49 -4.03 -20.59 17.62
CA VAL A 49 -3.79 -20.62 16.16
C VAL A 49 -3.96 -22.03 15.59
N GLU A 50 -3.42 -23.05 16.27
CA GLU A 50 -3.59 -24.46 15.87
C GLU A 50 -5.07 -24.87 15.85
N LYS A 51 -5.86 -24.46 16.84
CA LYS A 51 -7.31 -24.71 16.87
C LYS A 51 -8.04 -24.07 15.69
N LEU A 52 -7.65 -22.85 15.29
CA LEU A 52 -8.22 -22.20 14.11
C LEU A 52 -7.84 -22.94 12.83
N ALA A 53 -6.58 -23.39 12.72
CA ALA A 53 -6.10 -24.14 11.56
C ALA A 53 -6.84 -25.48 11.41
N THR A 54 -6.95 -26.28 12.48
CA THR A 54 -7.67 -27.57 12.43
C THR A 54 -9.15 -27.41 12.08
N THR A 55 -9.77 -26.31 12.52
CA THR A 55 -11.16 -26.01 12.15
C THR A 55 -11.27 -25.58 10.68
N ALA A 56 -10.29 -24.84 10.16
CA ALA A 56 -10.24 -24.47 8.74
C ALA A 56 -10.06 -25.70 7.84
N ASP A 57 -9.20 -26.64 8.22
CA ASP A 57 -8.99 -27.90 7.50
C ASP A 57 -10.27 -28.73 7.46
N LYS A 58 -10.97 -28.84 8.61
CA LYS A 58 -12.27 -29.50 8.67
C LYS A 58 -13.29 -28.84 7.74
N ALA A 59 -13.40 -27.52 7.76
CA ALA A 59 -14.30 -26.79 6.86
C ALA A 59 -13.94 -27.00 5.37
N ALA A 60 -12.65 -27.14 5.05
CA ALA A 60 -12.21 -27.48 3.69
C ALA A 60 -12.69 -28.89 3.28
N THR A 61 -12.52 -29.88 4.15
CA THR A 61 -12.95 -31.26 3.88
C THR A 61 -14.46 -31.41 3.76
N GLU A 62 -15.23 -30.59 4.47
CA GLU A 62 -16.71 -30.60 4.44
C GLU A 62 -17.28 -29.71 3.31
N GLY A 63 -16.42 -29.05 2.52
CA GLY A 63 -16.86 -28.13 1.45
C GLY A 63 -17.49 -26.83 1.95
N ASN A 64 -17.35 -26.49 3.23
CA ASN A 64 -17.93 -25.28 3.82
C ASN A 64 -17.05 -24.04 3.55
N MET A 65 -17.14 -23.52 2.33
CA MET A 65 -16.27 -22.44 1.85
C MET A 65 -16.42 -21.12 2.64
N ARG A 66 -17.62 -20.85 3.16
CA ARG A 66 -17.89 -19.64 3.96
C ARG A 66 -17.09 -19.65 5.26
N GLN A 67 -17.13 -20.76 6.00
CA GLN A 67 -16.39 -20.90 7.25
C GLN A 67 -14.87 -20.89 7.03
N LEU A 68 -14.39 -21.51 5.95
CA LEU A 68 -12.98 -21.49 5.58
C LEU A 68 -12.48 -20.06 5.34
N TYR A 69 -13.24 -19.26 4.58
CA TYR A 69 -12.90 -17.87 4.31
C TYR A 69 -12.88 -17.02 5.58
N ASP A 70 -13.88 -17.17 6.45
CA ASP A 70 -13.93 -16.46 7.74
C ASP A 70 -12.75 -16.82 8.65
N MET A 71 -12.33 -18.09 8.66
CA MET A 71 -11.19 -18.54 9.47
C MET A 71 -9.87 -18.03 8.92
N LYS A 72 -9.68 -18.07 7.59
CA LYS A 72 -8.52 -17.48 6.91
C LYS A 72 -8.40 -15.99 7.21
N LYS A 73 -9.52 -15.26 7.16
CA LYS A 73 -9.57 -13.82 7.49
C LYS A 73 -9.14 -13.54 8.94
N LYS A 74 -9.53 -14.40 9.89
CA LYS A 74 -9.09 -14.32 11.29
C LYS A 74 -7.59 -14.63 11.47
N LEU A 75 -7.06 -15.62 10.74
CA LEU A 75 -5.64 -16.02 10.80
C LEU A 75 -4.69 -14.98 10.20
N VAL A 76 -5.07 -14.37 9.07
CA VAL A 76 -4.23 -13.36 8.37
C VAL A 76 -4.06 -12.10 9.21
N GLY A 77 -4.99 -11.80 10.13
CA GLY A 77 -4.99 -10.56 10.89
C GLY A 77 -5.13 -9.33 9.99
N LYS A 78 -5.23 -8.14 10.59
CA LYS A 78 -5.04 -6.90 9.82
C LYS A 78 -3.55 -6.67 9.68
N TYR A 79 -2.98 -6.97 8.51
CA TYR A 79 -1.65 -6.48 8.15
C TYR A 79 -1.76 -4.96 7.98
N SER A 80 -1.50 -4.19 9.04
CA SER A 80 -1.14 -2.78 8.88
C SER A 80 0.37 -2.74 8.72
N LYS A 81 0.85 -2.22 7.59
CA LYS A 81 2.25 -1.78 7.52
C LYS A 81 2.47 -0.82 8.69
N PRO A 82 3.56 -0.94 9.48
CA PRO A 82 3.90 0.12 10.41
C PRO A 82 4.05 1.40 9.58
N GLU A 83 3.29 2.42 9.96
CA GLU A 83 3.31 3.71 9.28
C GLU A 83 4.71 4.29 9.40
N ARG A 84 5.25 4.81 8.30
CA ARG A 84 6.60 5.38 8.32
C ARG A 84 6.55 6.64 9.19
N PRO A 85 7.41 6.77 10.21
CA PRO A 85 7.48 8.00 10.97
C PRO A 85 7.89 9.14 10.05
N VAL A 86 7.16 10.26 10.14
CA VAL A 86 7.51 11.54 9.51
C VAL A 86 8.36 12.31 10.51
N LYS A 87 9.34 13.09 10.05
CA LYS A 87 10.10 13.97 10.95
C LYS A 87 9.47 15.36 10.92
N ASP A 88 9.32 15.97 12.08
CA ASP A 88 9.00 17.41 12.19
C ASP A 88 10.19 18.29 11.78
N LYS A 89 9.97 19.60 11.79
CA LYS A 89 10.98 20.62 11.45
C LYS A 89 12.20 20.55 12.37
N GLU A 90 12.04 20.07 13.61
CA GLU A 90 13.09 19.86 14.60
C GLU A 90 13.80 18.50 14.47
N GLY A 91 13.39 17.67 13.51
CA GLY A 91 14.00 16.38 13.20
C GLY A 91 13.56 15.22 14.11
N LYS A 92 12.55 15.42 14.96
CA LYS A 92 11.96 14.41 15.84
C LYS A 92 10.94 13.57 15.07
N SER A 93 11.00 12.26 15.29
CA SER A 93 10.16 11.29 14.60
C SER A 93 8.74 11.26 15.19
N ILE A 94 7.75 11.58 14.36
CA ILE A 94 6.32 11.50 14.68
C ILE A 94 5.76 10.17 14.19
N THR A 95 5.23 9.39 15.13
CA THR A 95 4.59 8.09 14.87
C THR A 95 3.06 8.13 14.94
N GLU A 96 2.47 9.24 15.41
CA GLU A 96 1.01 9.38 15.54
C GLU A 96 0.39 10.04 14.28
N ILE A 97 -0.62 9.40 13.69
CA ILE A 97 -1.31 9.84 12.45
C ILE A 97 -1.84 11.28 12.54
N ARG A 98 -2.38 11.67 13.71
CA ARG A 98 -2.96 13.01 13.89
C ARG A 98 -1.89 14.08 13.85
N GLU A 99 -0.78 13.83 14.54
CA GLU A 99 0.37 14.73 14.55
C GLU A 99 1.02 14.80 13.16
N GLN A 100 1.16 13.67 12.45
CA GLN A 100 1.66 13.67 11.07
C GLN A 100 0.78 14.53 10.15
N ARG A 101 -0.55 14.46 10.29
CA ARG A 101 -1.46 15.28 9.49
C ARG A 101 -1.27 16.78 9.79
N ASN A 102 -1.09 17.14 11.05
CA ASN A 102 -0.92 18.54 11.44
C ASN A 102 0.38 19.12 10.86
N GLU A 103 1.48 18.36 10.91
CA GLU A 103 2.73 18.74 10.23
C GLU A 103 2.56 18.93 8.72
N TRP A 104 1.83 18.01 8.07
CA TRP A 104 1.51 18.17 6.65
C TRP A 104 0.70 19.43 6.38
N ILE A 105 -0.28 19.76 7.24
CA ILE A 105 -1.08 20.99 7.11
C ILE A 105 -0.19 22.21 7.24
N GLU A 106 0.64 22.30 8.29
CA GLU A 106 1.53 23.44 8.50
C GLU A 106 2.56 23.60 7.37
N HIS A 107 3.17 22.50 6.91
CA HIS A 107 4.13 22.53 5.82
C HIS A 107 3.50 23.03 4.51
N PHE A 108 2.31 22.55 4.18
CA PHE A 108 1.60 23.02 2.99
C PHE A 108 1.03 24.42 3.14
N GLU A 109 0.62 24.83 4.34
CA GLU A 109 0.18 26.19 4.62
C GLU A 109 1.32 27.18 4.39
N GLU A 110 2.53 26.88 4.88
CA GLU A 110 3.72 27.69 4.63
C GLU A 110 4.11 27.71 3.15
N LEU A 111 4.07 26.56 2.47
CA LEU A 111 4.45 26.43 1.07
C LEU A 111 3.48 27.13 0.12
N LEU A 112 2.17 26.99 0.37
CA LEU A 112 1.12 27.48 -0.55
C LEU A 112 0.65 28.89 -0.24
N ASN A 113 0.75 29.34 1.02
CA ASN A 113 0.33 30.68 1.44
C ASN A 113 1.53 31.62 1.72
N GLY A 114 2.75 31.19 1.41
CA GLY A 114 3.93 32.05 1.48
C GLY A 114 3.83 33.27 0.55
N PRO A 115 4.36 34.44 0.92
CA PRO A 115 4.36 35.62 0.06
C PRO A 115 5.10 35.31 -1.24
N ALA A 116 4.60 35.85 -2.35
CA ALA A 116 5.25 35.71 -3.65
C ALA A 116 6.74 36.09 -3.52
N PRO A 117 7.67 35.26 -4.03
CA PRO A 117 9.09 35.52 -3.89
C PRO A 117 9.40 36.90 -4.46
N LEU A 118 10.15 37.71 -3.70
CA LEU A 118 10.44 39.11 -4.03
C LEU A 118 11.15 39.26 -5.37
N ASN A 119 11.85 38.21 -5.79
CA ASN A 119 12.43 38.07 -7.10
C ASN A 119 11.64 36.99 -7.85
N PRO A 120 10.89 37.34 -8.91
CA PRO A 120 10.39 36.31 -9.80
C PRO A 120 11.60 35.51 -10.33
N PRO A 121 11.52 34.17 -10.39
CA PRO A 121 12.54 33.39 -11.07
C PRO A 121 12.68 33.91 -12.49
N ASP A 122 13.92 34.14 -12.91
CA ASP A 122 14.24 34.49 -14.30
C ASP A 122 14.01 33.24 -15.16
N ILE A 123 12.76 33.06 -15.57
CA ILE A 123 12.36 31.97 -16.45
C ILE A 123 12.65 32.47 -17.86
N GLU A 124 13.77 32.02 -18.43
CA GLU A 124 13.97 32.15 -19.87
C GLU A 124 12.73 31.57 -20.58
N VAL A 125 12.08 32.41 -21.37
CA VAL A 125 10.89 32.01 -22.15
C VAL A 125 11.28 30.79 -22.95
N ALA A 126 10.64 29.65 -22.64
CA ALA A 126 10.81 28.43 -23.41
C ALA A 126 10.56 28.77 -24.89
N PRO A 127 11.47 28.40 -25.81
CA PRO A 127 11.25 28.65 -27.22
C PRO A 127 9.87 28.14 -27.63
N THR A 128 9.07 29.05 -28.20
CA THR A 128 7.71 28.79 -28.67
C THR A 128 7.68 27.61 -29.63
N ASP A 129 6.64 26.80 -29.45
CA ASP A 129 6.15 25.71 -30.29
C ASP A 129 7.21 24.72 -30.76
N LEU A 130 7.28 23.61 -30.02
CA LEU A 130 7.74 22.34 -30.57
C LEU A 130 7.08 22.17 -31.95
N PRO A 131 7.84 21.80 -33.00
CA PRO A 131 7.28 21.48 -34.29
C PRO A 131 6.47 20.19 -34.13
N ILE A 132 5.21 20.33 -33.69
CA ILE A 132 4.23 19.27 -33.72
C ILE A 132 3.82 19.18 -35.17
N ASP A 133 4.11 18.03 -35.78
CA ASP A 133 3.62 17.72 -37.11
C ASP A 133 2.09 17.65 -37.06
N LEU A 134 1.43 18.64 -37.68
CA LEU A 134 -0.02 18.74 -37.81
C LEU A 134 -0.51 18.02 -39.08
N THR A 135 0.26 17.07 -39.63
CA THR A 135 -0.23 16.26 -40.74
C THR A 135 -1.19 15.16 -40.23
N PRO A 136 -2.24 14.82 -41.00
CA PRO A 136 -3.06 13.65 -40.70
C PRO A 136 -2.21 12.38 -40.67
N SER A 137 -2.38 11.54 -39.65
CA SER A 137 -1.63 10.28 -39.54
C SER A 137 -1.79 9.40 -40.77
N THR A 138 -0.67 8.93 -41.32
CA THR A 138 -0.65 8.07 -42.50
C THR A 138 -1.01 6.63 -42.14
N ILE A 139 -1.53 5.87 -43.11
CA ILE A 139 -1.89 4.47 -42.87
C ILE A 139 -0.67 3.60 -42.53
N GLU A 140 0.50 3.87 -43.11
CA GLU A 140 1.77 3.20 -42.78
C GLU A 140 2.20 3.43 -41.32
N GLU A 141 2.06 4.64 -40.79
CA GLU A 141 2.35 4.94 -39.38
C GLU A 141 1.43 4.15 -38.44
N ILE A 142 0.15 4.07 -38.78
CA ILE A 142 -0.83 3.30 -38.01
C ILE A 142 -0.46 1.81 -38.03
N ARG A 143 -0.11 1.27 -39.21
CA ARG A 143 0.34 -0.14 -39.36
C ARG A 143 1.59 -0.43 -38.52
N MET A 144 2.58 0.45 -38.57
CA MET A 144 3.80 0.32 -37.78
C MET A 144 3.52 0.36 -36.28
N THR A 145 2.65 1.28 -35.84
CA THR A 145 2.27 1.43 -34.44
C THR A 145 1.55 0.19 -33.92
N ILE A 146 0.58 -0.36 -34.68
CA ILE A 146 -0.12 -1.61 -34.32
C ILE A 146 0.86 -2.78 -34.14
N ARG A 147 1.90 -2.87 -34.98
CA ARG A 147 2.95 -3.91 -34.85
C ARG A 147 3.75 -3.75 -33.55
N GLN A 148 4.02 -2.52 -33.13
CA GLN A 148 4.79 -2.21 -31.92
C GLN A 148 3.99 -2.33 -30.62
N VAL A 149 2.66 -2.45 -30.68
CA VAL A 149 1.84 -2.62 -29.48
C VAL A 149 2.30 -3.87 -28.70
N LYS A 150 2.59 -3.69 -27.41
CA LYS A 150 3.01 -4.79 -26.52
C LYS A 150 1.83 -5.72 -26.23
N SER A 151 2.05 -7.03 -26.44
CA SER A 151 1.13 -8.09 -26.00
C SER A 151 1.22 -8.30 -24.48
N GLY A 152 0.16 -8.81 -23.86
CA GLY A 152 0.10 -9.16 -22.43
C GLY A 152 -0.40 -8.03 -21.52
N LYS A 153 -0.95 -6.95 -22.09
CA LYS A 153 -1.60 -5.88 -21.31
C LYS A 153 -3.06 -6.24 -21.03
N LEU A 154 -3.58 -5.81 -19.88
CA LEU A 154 -4.99 -5.93 -19.55
C LEU A 154 -5.82 -5.15 -20.59
N SER A 155 -6.91 -5.76 -21.05
CA SER A 155 -7.92 -5.10 -21.87
C SER A 155 -8.42 -3.82 -21.22
N GLY A 156 -8.69 -2.80 -22.03
CA GLY A 156 -9.37 -1.60 -21.58
C GLY A 156 -10.82 -1.87 -21.19
N THR A 157 -11.57 -0.80 -20.96
CA THR A 157 -13.02 -0.86 -20.70
C THR A 157 -13.82 -1.48 -21.83
N ASP A 158 -13.26 -1.48 -23.05
CA ASP A 158 -13.80 -2.11 -24.25
C ASP A 158 -13.64 -3.64 -24.28
N ASN A 159 -12.89 -4.22 -23.33
CA ASN A 159 -12.56 -5.63 -23.28
C ASN A 159 -11.78 -6.15 -24.51
N ILE A 160 -11.19 -5.27 -25.33
CA ILE A 160 -10.45 -5.67 -26.55
C ILE A 160 -8.95 -5.79 -26.23
N PRO A 161 -8.36 -7.01 -26.25
CA PRO A 161 -6.95 -7.17 -25.95
C PRO A 161 -6.09 -6.78 -27.16
N SER A 162 -4.91 -6.24 -26.94
CA SER A 162 -3.98 -5.81 -27.99
C SER A 162 -3.64 -6.90 -29.02
N GLU A 163 -3.78 -8.16 -28.62
CA GLU A 163 -3.55 -9.37 -29.38
C GLU A 163 -4.54 -9.55 -30.52
N THR A 164 -5.76 -9.02 -30.43
CA THR A 164 -6.76 -9.13 -31.50
C THR A 164 -6.49 -8.18 -32.66
N LEU A 165 -5.70 -7.12 -32.45
CA LEU A 165 -5.35 -6.14 -33.47
C LEU A 165 -4.24 -6.64 -34.41
N LYS A 166 -3.31 -7.44 -33.88
CA LYS A 166 -2.15 -7.96 -34.62
C LYS A 166 -2.46 -8.91 -35.79
N PRO A 167 -3.43 -9.84 -35.72
CA PRO A 167 -3.77 -10.70 -36.86
C PRO A 167 -4.52 -9.95 -37.97
N HIS A 168 -5.09 -8.77 -37.69
CA HIS A 168 -5.93 -8.00 -38.61
C HIS A 168 -5.38 -6.60 -38.92
N ILE A 169 -4.05 -6.44 -38.93
CA ILE A 169 -3.37 -5.13 -39.08
C ILE A 169 -3.93 -4.33 -40.27
N GLU A 170 -4.13 -4.96 -41.42
CA GLU A 170 -4.58 -4.26 -42.62
C GLU A 170 -6.00 -3.71 -42.48
N VAL A 171 -6.91 -4.52 -41.93
CA VAL A 171 -8.32 -4.13 -41.75
C VAL A 171 -8.42 -3.06 -40.67
N VAL A 172 -7.74 -3.26 -39.54
CA VAL A 172 -7.74 -2.32 -38.42
C VAL A 172 -7.10 -0.99 -38.82
N ALA A 173 -5.99 -1.01 -39.56
CA ALA A 173 -5.33 0.21 -40.01
C ALA A 173 -6.22 1.02 -40.97
N ASN A 174 -6.92 0.37 -41.90
CA ASN A 174 -7.87 1.04 -42.79
C ASN A 174 -9.04 1.68 -42.03
N MET A 175 -9.61 0.96 -41.05
CA MET A 175 -10.69 1.49 -40.21
C MET A 175 -10.23 2.68 -39.37
N LEU A 176 -9.08 2.57 -38.70
CA LEU A 176 -8.51 3.65 -37.88
C LEU A 176 -8.12 4.86 -38.73
N HIS A 177 -7.51 4.65 -39.90
CA HIS A 177 -7.15 5.73 -40.81
C HIS A 177 -8.40 6.52 -41.27
N PHE A 178 -9.49 5.82 -41.59
CA PHE A 178 -10.77 6.47 -41.91
C PHE A 178 -11.30 7.31 -40.75
N LEU A 179 -11.31 6.76 -39.53
CA LEU A 179 -11.78 7.46 -38.33
C LEU A 179 -10.90 8.66 -37.98
N PHE A 180 -9.57 8.51 -37.99
CA PHE A 180 -8.63 9.60 -37.72
C PHE A 180 -8.74 10.71 -38.74
N ARG A 181 -8.90 10.38 -40.04
CA ARG A 181 -9.14 11.37 -41.08
C ARG A 181 -10.47 12.11 -40.87
N LYS A 182 -11.52 11.38 -40.48
CA LYS A 182 -12.83 11.99 -40.20
C LYS A 182 -12.75 12.95 -39.02
N ILE A 183 -12.13 12.55 -37.90
CA ILE A 183 -11.91 13.40 -36.73
C ILE A 183 -11.06 14.62 -37.09
N TRP A 184 -10.01 14.42 -37.89
CA TRP A 184 -9.12 15.50 -38.31
C TRP A 184 -9.80 16.54 -39.20
N VAL A 185 -10.69 16.12 -40.10
CA VAL A 185 -11.38 17.02 -41.05
C VAL A 185 -12.62 17.66 -40.42
N GLU A 186 -13.39 16.90 -39.65
CA GLU A 186 -14.66 17.36 -39.09
C GLU A 186 -14.52 17.98 -37.70
N GLU A 187 -13.37 17.81 -37.02
CA GLU A 187 -13.13 18.20 -35.62
C GLU A 187 -14.17 17.62 -34.62
N LEU A 188 -14.90 16.59 -35.03
CA LEU A 188 -15.97 15.95 -34.25
C LEU A 188 -15.57 14.53 -33.86
N VAL A 189 -15.71 14.21 -32.58
CA VAL A 189 -15.53 12.85 -32.06
C VAL A 189 -16.77 12.02 -32.40
N PRO A 190 -16.64 10.85 -33.04
CA PRO A 190 -17.77 9.97 -33.32
C PRO A 190 -18.49 9.60 -32.01
N THR A 191 -19.78 9.94 -31.92
CA THR A 191 -20.64 9.54 -30.82
C THR A 191 -21.05 8.08 -30.94
N HIS A 192 -21.15 7.44 -29.78
CA HIS A 192 -21.24 5.99 -29.57
C HIS A 192 -22.58 5.36 -29.97
#